data_AF-A0A087A0C0-F1
#
_entry.id   AF-A0A087A0C0-F1
#
_cell.length_a   1.000
_cell.length_b   1.000
_cell.length_c   1.000
_cell.angle_alpha   90.00
_cell.angle_beta   90.00
_cell.angle_gamma   90.00
#
_symmetry.space_group_name_H-M   'P 1'
#
loop_
_entity.id
_entity.type
_entity.pdbx_description
1 polymer ?
#
loop_
_entity_poly.entity_id
_entity_poly.type
_entity_poly.pdbx_seq_one_letter_code
_entity_poly.pdbx_strand_id
1 'polypeptide(L)'
;MHNDTGPFEFRCLICGKAITADVCIDHRICKISQLPEEGHDDRDLLPLGAIEMTSYGHYGTAFFDPCDDGTQVAALICDDCMEERSDRLMYIDKQRRLSPFNKAMGEFKARSEATRST
;
A
#
# COMPACT_ATOMS: atom_id res chain seq x y z
N MET A 1 -23.05 7.10 12.40
CA MET A 1 -22.57 6.42 11.18
C MET A 1 -23.19 7.15 10.01
N HIS A 2 -22.40 7.90 9.25
CA HIS A 2 -22.87 8.45 7.98
C HIS A 2 -22.93 7.27 6.99
N ASN A 3 -24.14 6.84 6.66
CA ASN A 3 -24.38 6.02 5.47
C ASN A 3 -24.39 6.97 4.27
N ASP A 4 -23.21 7.43 3.86
CA ASP A 4 -23.05 8.02 2.54
C ASP A 4 -22.94 6.87 1.55
N THR A 5 -23.98 6.65 0.75
CA THR A 5 -24.04 5.69 -0.36
C THR A 5 -23.25 6.16 -1.59
N GLY A 6 -22.29 7.06 -1.40
CA GLY A 6 -21.38 7.52 -2.45
C GLY A 6 -20.23 6.53 -2.65
N PRO A 7 -19.62 6.51 -3.85
CA PRO A 7 -18.46 5.68 -4.12
C PRO A 7 -17.32 6.01 -3.14
N PHE A 8 -16.64 4.98 -2.62
CA PHE A 8 -15.55 5.15 -1.66
C PHE A 8 -14.38 5.88 -2.34
N GLU A 9 -14.12 7.11 -1.91
CA GLU A 9 -12.99 7.91 -2.39
C GLU A 9 -11.71 7.60 -1.62
N PHE A 10 -10.62 7.38 -2.35
CA PHE A 10 -9.32 7.19 -1.74
C PHE A 10 -8.84 8.50 -1.12
N ARG A 11 -8.69 8.49 0.20
CA ARG A 11 -8.25 9.66 0.97
C ARG A 11 -7.22 9.26 2.01
N CYS A 12 -6.25 10.14 2.22
CA CYS A 12 -5.27 9.98 3.30
C CYS A 12 -6.00 10.00 4.64
N LEU A 13 -5.80 8.97 5.46
CA LEU A 13 -6.37 8.84 6.79
C LEU A 13 -6.01 10.03 7.71
N ILE A 14 -4.83 10.61 7.51
CA ILE A 14 -4.29 11.65 8.40
C ILE A 14 -4.77 13.05 7.99
N CYS A 15 -4.66 13.41 6.71
CA CYS A 15 -4.92 14.77 6.24
C CYS A 15 -6.13 14.92 5.31
N GLY A 16 -6.79 13.81 4.93
CA GLY A 16 -7.95 13.81 4.04
C GLY A 16 -7.64 14.11 2.57
N LYS A 17 -6.37 14.32 2.21
CA LYS A 17 -5.91 14.54 0.82
C LYS A 17 -6.40 13.40 -0.07
N ALA A 18 -6.98 13.75 -1.22
CA ALA A 18 -7.39 12.79 -2.22
C ALA A 18 -6.17 12.04 -2.78
N ILE A 19 -6.33 10.73 -2.95
CA ILE A 19 -5.32 9.81 -3.46
C ILE A 19 -5.86 9.22 -4.76
N THR A 20 -4.95 8.93 -5.70
CA THR A 20 -5.26 8.11 -6.86
C THR A 20 -4.51 6.80 -6.76
N ALA A 21 -5.04 5.73 -7.33
CA ALA A 21 -4.37 4.45 -7.44
C ALA A 21 -4.31 4.02 -8.91
N ASP A 22 -3.30 3.22 -9.24
CA ASP A 22 -3.33 2.41 -10.46
C ASP A 22 -3.94 1.05 -10.12
N VAL A 23 -4.81 0.54 -10.99
CA VAL A 23 -5.43 -0.79 -10.86
C VAL A 23 -5.44 -1.48 -12.22
N CYS A 24 -5.32 -2.81 -12.23
CA CYS A 24 -5.50 -3.60 -13.44
C CYS A 24 -6.99 -3.95 -13.62
N ILE A 25 -7.60 -3.49 -14.72
CA ILE A 25 -8.96 -3.85 -15.12
C ILE A 25 -8.88 -4.38 -16.54
N ASP A 26 -9.34 -5.61 -16.77
CA ASP A 26 -9.31 -6.27 -18.09
C ASP A 26 -7.92 -6.20 -18.78
N HIS A 27 -6.86 -6.49 -18.02
CA HIS A 27 -5.46 -6.44 -18.46
C HIS A 27 -4.96 -5.04 -18.88
N ARG A 28 -5.62 -3.97 -18.42
CA ARG A 28 -5.20 -2.59 -18.64
C ARG A 28 -4.98 -1.88 -17.30
N ILE A 29 -3.88 -1.13 -17.23
CA ILE A 29 -3.61 -0.27 -16.07
C ILE A 29 -4.45 1.00 -16.21
N CYS A 30 -5.32 1.22 -15.23
CA CYS A 30 -6.23 2.35 -15.16
C CYS A 30 -5.92 3.17 -13.91
N LYS A 31 -5.92 4.50 -14.04
CA LYS A 31 -5.82 5.40 -12.90
C LYS A 31 -7.21 5.71 -12.37
N ILE A 32 -7.42 5.44 -11.08
CA ILE A 32 -8.69 5.58 -10.38
C ILE A 32 -8.55 6.43 -9.13
N SER A 33 -9.64 7.07 -8.70
CA SER A 33 -9.73 7.82 -7.44
C SER A 33 -10.72 7.19 -6.45
N GLN A 34 -11.38 6.12 -6.87
CA GLN A 34 -12.43 5.41 -6.15
C GLN A 34 -12.28 3.91 -6.44
N LEU A 35 -12.65 3.05 -5.49
CA LEU A 35 -12.62 1.60 -5.69
C LEU A 35 -13.68 1.22 -6.74
N PRO A 36 -13.33 0.45 -7.80
CA PRO A 36 -14.31 -0.01 -8.77
C PRO A 36 -15.33 -0.95 -8.12
N GLU A 37 -16.60 -0.90 -8.52
CA GLU A 37 -17.61 -1.82 -7.96
C GLU A 37 -17.41 -3.27 -8.44
N GLU A 38 -16.87 -3.48 -9.65
CA GLU A 38 -16.67 -4.79 -10.27
C GLU A 38 -15.42 -4.82 -11.18
N GLY A 39 -14.95 -6.01 -11.55
CA GLY A 39 -14.00 -6.21 -12.66
C GLY A 39 -12.52 -5.93 -12.34
N HIS A 40 -12.15 -5.84 -11.06
CA HIS A 40 -10.76 -5.67 -10.62
C HIS A 40 -10.37 -6.76 -9.62
N ASP A 41 -9.08 -7.10 -9.57
CA ASP A 41 -8.50 -7.90 -8.48
C ASP A 41 -8.02 -6.93 -7.40
N ASP A 42 -8.48 -7.09 -6.15
CA ASP A 42 -8.07 -6.26 -5.01
C ASP A 42 -6.54 -6.27 -4.82
N ARG A 43 -5.85 -7.32 -5.28
CA ARG A 43 -4.39 -7.45 -5.23
C ARG A 43 -3.65 -6.49 -6.17
N ASP A 44 -4.36 -5.93 -7.15
CA ASP A 44 -3.78 -5.06 -8.18
C ASP A 44 -3.90 -3.57 -7.81
N LEU A 45 -4.43 -3.23 -6.62
CA LEU A 45 -4.51 -1.85 -6.15
C LEU A 45 -3.12 -1.31 -5.78
N LEU A 46 -2.67 -0.29 -6.50
CA LEU A 46 -1.42 0.40 -6.22
C LEU A 46 -1.65 1.89 -5.96
N PRO A 47 -1.76 2.33 -4.70
CA PRO A 47 -1.93 3.75 -4.38
C PRO A 47 -0.71 4.57 -4.80
N LEU A 48 -0.96 5.70 -5.48
CA LEU A 48 0.08 6.61 -5.96
C LEU A 48 0.34 7.70 -4.92
N GLY A 49 1.58 7.78 -4.44
CA GLY A 49 1.98 8.77 -3.43
C GLY A 49 1.40 8.51 -2.04
N ALA A 50 1.08 7.25 -1.76
CA ALA A 50 0.58 6.78 -0.48
C ALA A 50 0.95 5.32 -0.25
N ILE A 51 0.96 4.91 1.01
CA ILE A 51 1.05 3.51 1.42
C ILE A 51 -0.33 2.99 1.82
N GLU A 52 -0.63 1.77 1.41
CA GLU A 52 -1.74 0.99 1.94
C GLU A 52 -1.28 0.19 3.15
N MET A 53 -2.02 0.30 4.25
CA MET A 53 -1.85 -0.51 5.44
C MET A 53 -3.09 -1.37 5.64
N THR A 54 -2.97 -2.66 5.37
CA THR A 54 -4.01 -3.65 5.61
C THR A 54 -3.84 -4.25 7.01
N SER A 55 -4.87 -4.15 7.84
CA SER A 55 -4.94 -4.87 9.11
C SER A 55 -5.76 -6.14 8.92
N TYR A 56 -5.21 -7.27 9.37
CA TYR A 56 -5.90 -8.53 9.57
C TYR A 56 -6.11 -8.64 11.10
N GLY A 57 -7.36 -8.68 11.55
CA GLY A 57 -7.80 -8.50 12.94
C GLY A 57 -7.08 -9.28 14.02
N HIS A 58 -5.88 -8.85 14.40
CA HIS A 58 -5.20 -9.30 15.61
C HIS A 58 -5.26 -8.23 16.69
N TYR A 59 -5.55 -8.70 17.91
CA TYR A 59 -5.51 -7.93 19.15
C TYR A 59 -4.30 -6.99 19.20
N GLY A 60 -4.55 -5.68 19.22
CA GLY A 60 -3.51 -4.65 19.36
C GLY A 60 -3.60 -3.47 18.39
N THR A 61 -4.48 -3.50 17.41
CA THR A 61 -4.76 -2.35 16.53
C THR A 61 -5.91 -1.50 17.08
N ALA A 62 -5.90 -0.19 16.77
CA ALA A 62 -6.98 0.73 17.16
C ALA A 62 -8.26 0.57 16.33
N PHE A 63 -8.21 -0.28 15.29
CA PHE A 63 -9.32 -0.58 14.39
C PHE A 63 -9.80 -2.00 14.67
N PHE A 64 -11.08 -2.13 15.03
CA PHE A 64 -11.70 -3.43 15.17
C PHE A 64 -12.05 -3.95 13.76
N ASP A 65 -11.27 -4.91 13.30
CA ASP A 65 -11.63 -5.75 12.17
C ASP A 65 -12.63 -6.78 12.68
N PRO A 66 -13.91 -6.74 12.26
CA PRO A 66 -14.85 -7.79 12.61
C PRO A 66 -14.28 -9.07 12.00
N CYS A 67 -13.88 -10.00 12.85
CA CYS A 67 -13.26 -11.26 12.41
C CYS A 67 -14.28 -12.20 11.73
N ASP A 68 -15.16 -11.68 10.88
CA ASP A 68 -16.10 -12.42 10.07
C ASP A 68 -15.61 -12.52 8.61
N ASP A 69 -15.54 -13.76 8.12
CA ASP A 69 -15.47 -14.15 6.70
C ASP A 69 -14.38 -13.52 5.82
N GLY A 70 -13.26 -13.07 6.41
CA GLY A 70 -12.10 -12.59 5.65
C GLY A 70 -12.20 -11.13 5.21
N THR A 71 -13.09 -10.36 5.83
CA THR A 71 -13.12 -8.90 5.74
C THR A 71 -11.77 -8.32 6.16
N GLN A 72 -11.31 -7.27 5.49
CA GLN A 72 -10.07 -6.57 5.81
C GLN A 72 -10.34 -5.07 5.93
N VAL A 73 -9.61 -4.43 6.85
CA VAL A 73 -9.59 -2.97 6.94
C VAL A 73 -8.28 -2.47 6.34
N ALA A 74 -8.39 -1.70 5.25
CA ALA A 74 -7.26 -1.01 4.63
C ALA A 74 -7.31 0.49 4.95
N ALA A 75 -6.15 1.06 5.26
CA ALA A 75 -5.97 2.50 5.45
C ALA A 75 -4.91 3.03 4.49
N LEU A 76 -5.19 4.18 3.86
CA LEU A 76 -4.23 4.88 3.01
C LEU A 76 -3.59 6.03 3.76
N ILE A 77 -2.26 6.15 3.70
CA ILE A 77 -1.52 7.29 4.28
C ILE A 77 -0.62 7.88 3.21
N CYS A 78 -0.78 9.17 2.89
CA CYS A 78 0.04 9.81 1.88
C CYS A 78 1.49 10.03 2.34
N ASP A 79 2.40 10.07 1.37
CA ASP A 79 3.85 10.20 1.61
C ASP A 79 4.19 11.42 2.48
N ASP A 80 3.56 12.58 2.21
CA ASP A 80 3.76 13.81 2.99
C ASP A 80 3.51 13.58 4.49
N CYS A 81 2.43 12.86 4.83
CA CYS A 81 2.06 12.60 6.21
C CYS A 81 2.92 11.51 6.86
N MET A 82 3.37 10.54 6.07
CA MET A 82 4.33 9.52 6.49
C MET A 82 5.69 10.13 6.79
N GLU A 83 6.18 11.03 5.94
CA GLU A 83 7.46 11.71 6.10
C GLU A 83 7.43 12.64 7.31
N GLU A 84 6.40 13.49 7.44
CA GLU A 84 6.24 14.43 8.57
C GLU A 84 6.23 13.71 9.93
N ARG A 85 5.74 12.46 9.99
CA ARG A 85 5.60 11.69 11.23
C ARG A 85 6.56 10.50 11.31
N SER A 86 7.51 10.43 10.39
CA SER A 86 8.44 9.30 10.26
C SER A 86 9.26 9.05 11.52
N ASP A 87 9.64 10.13 12.21
CA ASP A 87 10.39 10.12 13.46
C ASP A 87 9.61 9.52 14.65
N ARG A 88 8.28 9.61 14.62
CA ARG A 88 7.38 9.17 15.69
C ARG A 88 6.70 7.83 15.40
N LEU A 89 6.34 7.58 14.15
CA LEU A 89 5.50 6.45 13.74
C LEU A 89 6.29 5.30 13.15
N MET A 90 7.50 5.54 12.65
CA MET A 90 8.34 4.49 12.09
C MET A 90 9.53 4.24 12.99
N TYR A 91 9.58 3.04 13.58
CA TYR A 91 10.86 2.49 13.99
C TYR A 91 11.63 2.09 12.73
N ILE A 92 12.24 3.08 12.09
CA ILE A 92 13.25 2.85 11.07
C ILE A 92 14.52 2.54 11.84
N ASP A 93 14.77 1.25 12.07
CA ASP A 93 16.10 0.82 12.43
C ASP A 93 17.01 1.09 11.22
N LYS A 94 17.55 2.31 11.16
CA LYS A 94 18.54 2.74 10.16
C LYS A 94 19.83 1.93 10.28
N GLN A 95 20.02 1.19 11.38
CA GLN A 95 21.11 0.25 11.59
C GLN A 95 20.73 -1.18 11.24
N ARG A 96 19.45 -1.48 10.93
CA ARG A 96 19.02 -2.79 10.42
C ARG A 96 19.78 -2.96 9.13
N ARG A 97 20.83 -3.76 9.22
CA ARG A 97 21.69 -4.04 8.10
C ARG A 97 20.78 -4.67 7.06
N LEU A 98 20.44 -3.91 6.02
CA LEU A 98 19.83 -4.42 4.79
C LEU A 98 20.80 -5.38 4.09
N SER A 99 21.82 -5.93 4.77
CA SER A 99 22.80 -6.84 4.21
C SER A 99 22.17 -8.01 3.47
N PRO A 100 21.05 -8.63 3.91
CA PRO A 100 20.40 -9.67 3.10
C PRO A 100 19.82 -9.10 1.79
N PHE A 101 19.14 -7.95 1.86
CA PHE A 101 18.55 -7.27 0.70
C PHE A 101 19.63 -6.76 -0.27
N ASN A 102 20.63 -6.04 0.22
CA ASN A 102 21.77 -5.53 -0.55
C ASN A 102 22.56 -6.66 -1.21
N LYS A 103 22.75 -7.78 -0.52
CA LYS A 103 23.38 -8.98 -1.09
C LYS A 103 22.53 -9.54 -2.23
N ALA A 104 21.22 -9.72 -2.00
CA ALA A 104 20.31 -10.21 -3.03
C ALA A 104 20.26 -9.29 -4.27
N MET A 105 20.21 -7.98 -4.07
CA MET A 105 20.25 -7.00 -5.16
C MET A 105 21.58 -7.01 -5.91
N GLY A 106 22.71 -7.20 -5.22
CA GLY A 106 24.02 -7.37 -5.83
C GLY A 106 24.10 -8.64 -6.69
N GLU A 107 23.62 -9.77 -6.18
CA GLU A 107 23.56 -11.04 -6.92
C GLU A 107 22.65 -10.94 -8.14
N PHE A 108 21.49 -10.28 -8.01
CA PHE A 108 20.59 -10.02 -9.11
C PHE A 108 21.24 -9.16 -10.21
N LYS A 109 21.92 -8.08 -9.82
CA LYS A 109 22.61 -7.19 -10.76
C LYS A 109 23.72 -7.93 -11.51
N ALA A 110 24.55 -8.70 -10.81
CA ALA A 110 25.60 -9.50 -11.42
C ALA A 110 25.05 -10.53 -12.43
N ARG A 111 23.94 -11.20 -12.11
CA ARG A 111 23.24 -12.10 -13.04
C ARG A 111 22.70 -11.37 -14.26
N SER A 112 22.10 -10.20 -14.08
CA SER A 112 21.56 -9.39 -15.17
C SER A 112 22.66 -8.93 -16.12
N GLU A 113 23.81 -8.49 -15.59
CA GLU A 113 24.98 -8.07 -16.37
C GLU A 113 25.62 -9.24 -17.14
N ALA A 114 25.72 -10.41 -16.51
CA ALA A 114 26.20 -11.62 -17.16
C ALA A 114 25.30 -12.06 -18.34
N THR A 115 23.97 -11.91 -18.18
CA THR A 115 22.98 -12.27 -19.22
C THR A 115 22.94 -11.26 -20.36
N ARG A 116 23.30 -9.99 -20.12
CA ARG A 116 23.39 -8.93 -21.16
C ARG A 116 24.71 -8.96 -21.94
N SER A 117 25.69 -9.74 -21.47
CA SER A 117 27.02 -9.86 -22.10
C SER A 117 27.17 -11.12 -22.98
N THR A 118 26.09 -11.90 -23.10
CA THR A 118 25.90 -13.05 -24.02
C THR A 118 24.87 -12.70 -25.07
#